data_AF-A0A024UWD6-F1
#
_entry.id   AF-A0A024UWD6-F1
#
_cell.length_a   1.000
_cell.length_b   1.000
_cell.length_c   1.000
_cell.angle_alpha   90.00
_cell.angle_beta   90.00
_cell.angle_gamma   90.00
#
_symmetry.space_group_name_H-M   'P 1'
#
loop_
_entity.id
_entity.type
_entity.pdbx_description
1 polymer ?
#
loop_
_entity_poly.entity_id
_entity_poly.type
_entity_poly.pdbx_seq_one_letter_code
_entity_poly.pdbx_strand_id
1 'polypeptide(L)'
;MLETLANMALGAAVVVAALAVVYVAFQLHLLPRPLASIAGKLFIFPMWPFTYLARRSNYYTEIDDTVILGAIPIVWMGHVSQMVSLGVRGVVNVCDEYGGPIATYKKRGIAQLHIPTDHLEPTLDDIVKAIEFIEYYKKLGARVYVHCKAGSGRSGAVAFCWLLKSTNMSLEDVQEMMCAKRRVRRKLFKQASVLAFYNTLNHPTTMASPVESV
;
A
#
# COMPACT_ATOMS: atom_id res chain seq x y z
N MET A 1 -1.28 -44.32 -21.35
CA MET A 1 -0.66 -43.72 -20.15
C MET A 1 0.36 -42.63 -20.52
N LEU A 2 1.37 -42.93 -21.35
CA LEU A 2 2.34 -41.90 -21.80
C LEU A 2 1.70 -40.74 -22.59
N GLU A 3 0.83 -41.05 -23.55
CA GLU A 3 0.11 -40.03 -24.33
C GLU A 3 -0.81 -39.16 -23.47
N THR A 4 -1.47 -39.77 -22.49
CA THR A 4 -2.31 -39.07 -21.52
C THR A 4 -1.50 -38.08 -20.69
N LEU A 5 -0.32 -38.50 -20.21
CA LEU A 5 0.60 -37.63 -19.46
C LEU A 5 1.15 -36.50 -20.34
N ALA A 6 1.49 -36.78 -21.60
CA ALA A 6 1.97 -35.79 -22.56
C ALA A 6 0.89 -34.73 -22.85
N ASN A 7 -0.37 -35.14 -23.07
CA ASN A 7 -1.49 -34.23 -23.29
C ASN A 7 -1.80 -33.37 -22.06
N MET A 8 -1.70 -33.95 -20.85
CA MET A 8 -1.83 -33.18 -19.61
C MET A 8 -0.70 -32.16 -19.44
N ALA A 9 0.54 -32.53 -19.73
CA ALA A 9 1.68 -31.63 -19.66
C ALA A 9 1.57 -30.48 -20.67
N LEU A 10 1.14 -30.79 -21.90
CA LEU A 10 0.90 -29.79 -22.93
C LEU A 10 -0.24 -28.83 -22.53
N GLY A 11 -1.35 -29.36 -22.01
CA GLY A 11 -2.45 -28.54 -21.50
C GLY A 11 -2.01 -27.61 -20.37
N ALA A 12 -1.22 -28.11 -19.42
CA ALA A 12 -0.65 -27.29 -18.35
C ALA A 12 0.27 -26.18 -18.90
N ALA A 13 1.14 -26.50 -19.87
CA ALA A 13 2.03 -25.53 -20.49
C ALA A 13 1.26 -24.40 -21.20
N VAL A 14 0.19 -24.73 -21.92
CA VAL A 14 -0.68 -23.73 -22.59
C VAL A 14 -1.34 -22.81 -21.57
N VAL A 15 -1.85 -23.35 -20.47
CA VAL A 15 -2.45 -22.54 -19.39
C VAL A 15 -1.42 -21.61 -18.75
N VAL A 16 -0.21 -22.13 -18.46
CA VAL A 16 0.87 -21.31 -17.90
C VAL A 16 1.28 -20.19 -18.85
N ALA A 17 1.41 -20.47 -20.15
CA ALA A 17 1.73 -19.47 -21.16
C ALA A 17 0.63 -18.39 -21.26
N ALA A 18 -0.65 -18.79 -21.25
CA ALA A 18 -1.76 -17.85 -21.26
C ALA A 18 -1.77 -16.95 -20.01
N LEU A 19 -1.57 -17.53 -18.82
CA LEU A 19 -1.47 -16.76 -17.57
C LEU A 19 -0.26 -15.80 -17.59
N ALA A 20 0.87 -16.22 -18.17
CA ALA A 20 2.04 -15.36 -18.32
C ALA A 20 1.76 -14.16 -19.25
N VAL A 21 1.08 -14.38 -20.37
CA VAL A 21 0.66 -13.29 -21.28
C VAL A 21 -0.25 -12.31 -20.57
N VAL A 22 -1.26 -12.78 -19.84
CA VAL A 22 -2.16 -11.92 -19.06
C VAL A 22 -1.38 -11.15 -17.98
N TYR A 23 -0.45 -11.81 -17.29
CA TYR A 23 0.41 -11.16 -16.29
C TYR A 23 1.29 -10.07 -16.89
N VAL A 24 1.90 -10.31 -18.07
CA VAL A 24 2.71 -9.31 -18.77
C VAL A 24 1.85 -8.13 -19.22
N ALA A 25 0.69 -8.38 -19.84
CA ALA A 25 -0.24 -7.33 -20.25
C ALA A 25 -0.70 -6.49 -19.05
N PHE A 26 -0.94 -7.13 -17.91
CA PHE A 26 -1.26 -6.47 -16.65
C PHE A 26 -0.09 -5.60 -16.12
N GLN A 27 1.14 -6.12 -16.11
CA GLN A 27 2.32 -5.35 -15.67
C GLN A 27 2.62 -4.15 -16.59
N LEU A 28 2.32 -4.28 -17.90
CA LEU A 28 2.46 -3.21 -18.88
C LEU A 28 1.28 -2.22 -18.89
N HIS A 29 0.31 -2.36 -17.98
CA HIS A 29 -0.88 -1.49 -17.89
C HIS A 29 -1.71 -1.45 -19.18
N LEU A 30 -1.74 -2.55 -19.93
CA LEU A 30 -2.48 -2.68 -21.19
C LEU A 30 -3.95 -3.13 -20.99
N LEU A 31 -4.28 -3.62 -19.79
CA LEU A 31 -5.63 -4.10 -19.49
C LEU A 31 -6.57 -2.93 -19.10
N PRO A 32 -7.83 -2.95 -19.55
CA PRO A 32 -8.82 -2.00 -19.05
C PRO A 32 -9.05 -2.20 -17.55
N ARG A 33 -9.40 -1.12 -16.84
CA ARG A 33 -9.57 -1.08 -15.37
C ARG A 33 -10.29 -2.29 -14.75
N PRO A 34 -11.48 -2.73 -15.23
CA PRO A 34 -12.15 -3.89 -14.62
C PRO A 34 -11.32 -5.18 -14.74
N LEU A 35 -10.67 -5.40 -15.89
CA LEU A 35 -9.81 -6.56 -16.10
C LEU A 35 -8.52 -6.47 -15.28
N ALA A 36 -7.95 -5.27 -15.14
CA ALA A 36 -6.78 -5.03 -14.30
C ALA A 36 -7.07 -5.34 -12.82
N SER A 37 -8.24 -4.95 -12.29
CA SER A 37 -8.65 -5.28 -10.92
C SER A 37 -8.75 -6.80 -10.71
N ILE A 38 -9.39 -7.51 -11.64
CA ILE A 38 -9.52 -8.97 -11.58
C ILE A 38 -8.14 -9.64 -11.66
N ALA A 39 -7.30 -9.22 -12.59
CA ALA A 39 -5.94 -9.73 -12.74
C ALA A 39 -5.10 -9.49 -11.47
N GLY A 40 -5.18 -8.31 -10.86
CA GLY A 40 -4.50 -8.01 -9.60
C GLY A 40 -4.89 -8.98 -8.48
N LYS A 41 -6.19 -9.23 -8.30
CA LYS A 41 -6.73 -10.16 -7.31
C LYS A 41 -6.32 -11.61 -7.59
N LEU A 42 -6.27 -12.01 -8.87
CA LEU A 42 -5.80 -13.33 -9.28
C LEU A 42 -4.32 -13.55 -8.97
N PHE A 43 -3.47 -12.55 -9.26
CA PHE A 43 -2.01 -12.70 -9.19
C PHE A 43 -1.40 -12.30 -7.84
N ILE A 44 -2.15 -11.72 -6.89
CA ILE A 44 -1.57 -11.24 -5.62
C ILE A 44 -0.92 -12.36 -4.80
N PHE A 45 -1.61 -13.48 -4.61
CA PHE A 45 -1.10 -14.61 -3.82
C PHE A 45 -0.08 -15.47 -4.57
N PRO A 46 -0.28 -15.83 -5.85
CA PRO A 46 0.76 -16.51 -6.64
C PRO A 46 2.07 -15.73 -6.69
N MET A 47 2.00 -14.38 -6.73
CA MET A 47 3.19 -13.52 -6.77
C MET A 47 3.70 -13.08 -5.40
N TRP A 48 3.00 -13.42 -4.33
CA TRP A 48 3.42 -13.04 -2.98
C TRP A 48 4.78 -13.64 -2.57
N PRO A 49 5.12 -14.91 -2.86
CA PRO A 49 6.44 -15.45 -2.54
C PRO A 49 7.60 -14.61 -3.10
N PHE A 50 7.46 -14.08 -4.31
CA PHE A 50 8.44 -13.17 -4.89
C PHE A 50 8.50 -11.82 -4.16
N THR A 51 7.33 -11.31 -3.76
CA THR A 51 7.24 -10.09 -2.94
C THR A 51 7.92 -10.29 -1.58
N TYR A 52 7.67 -11.42 -0.93
CA TYR A 52 8.31 -11.81 0.32
C TYR A 52 9.82 -11.96 0.14
N LEU A 53 10.29 -12.70 -0.85
CA LEU A 53 11.72 -12.90 -1.13
C LEU A 53 12.43 -11.56 -1.36
N ALA A 54 11.81 -10.65 -2.12
CA ALA A 54 12.33 -9.31 -2.37
C ALA A 54 12.31 -8.38 -1.15
N ARG A 55 11.58 -8.74 -0.07
CA ARG A 55 11.40 -7.95 1.16
C ARG A 55 11.83 -8.68 2.43
N ARG A 56 12.37 -9.89 2.34
CA ARG A 56 12.62 -10.77 3.50
C ARG A 56 13.51 -10.16 4.58
N SER A 57 14.46 -9.30 4.20
CA SER A 57 15.36 -8.63 5.13
C SER A 57 14.76 -7.37 5.76
N ASN A 58 13.67 -6.84 5.20
CA ASN A 58 13.02 -5.60 5.64
C ASN A 58 11.54 -5.63 5.21
N TYR A 59 10.74 -6.47 5.86
CA TYR A 59 9.33 -6.67 5.49
C TYR A 59 8.49 -5.43 5.79
N TYR A 60 8.73 -4.87 6.98
CA TYR A 60 8.19 -3.62 7.48
C TYR A 60 9.30 -2.75 8.06
N THR A 61 9.07 -1.45 8.11
CA THR A 61 10.04 -0.44 8.55
C THR A 61 9.32 0.58 9.42
N GLU A 62 9.84 0.86 10.61
CA GLU A 62 9.36 1.93 11.47
C GLU A 62 9.80 3.27 10.88
N ILE A 63 8.83 4.05 10.39
CA ILE A 63 9.09 5.36 9.78
C ILE A 63 9.29 6.40 10.87
N ASP A 64 8.42 6.39 11.87
CA ASP A 64 8.53 7.13 13.12
C ASP A 64 7.79 6.38 14.24
N ASP A 65 7.55 7.06 15.35
CA ASP A 65 6.85 6.49 16.52
C ASP A 65 5.41 6.07 16.20
N THR A 66 4.77 6.64 15.18
CA THR A 66 3.37 6.38 14.82
C THR A 66 3.24 5.42 13.63
N VAL A 67 4.02 5.59 12.57
CA VAL A 67 3.84 4.94 11.27
C VAL A 67 4.84 3.81 11.07
N ILE A 68 4.31 2.64 10.73
CA ILE A 68 5.09 1.49 10.24
C ILE A 68 4.71 1.26 8.78
N LEU A 69 5.69 1.31 7.88
CA LEU A 69 5.51 1.09 6.44
C LEU A 69 5.92 -0.34 6.06
N GLY A 70 5.06 -1.09 5.38
CA GLY A 70 5.40 -2.47 5.00
C GLY A 70 4.66 -3.05 3.80
N ALA A 71 4.93 -4.34 3.56
CA ALA A 71 4.26 -5.15 2.54
C ALA A 71 2.96 -5.79 3.09
N ILE A 72 2.22 -6.52 2.26
CA ILE A 72 0.94 -7.10 2.68
C ILE A 72 1.06 -7.98 3.92
N PRO A 73 0.25 -7.79 4.97
CA PRO A 73 0.31 -8.63 6.17
C PRO A 73 -0.36 -9.98 5.91
N ILE A 74 0.30 -11.07 6.29
CA ILE A 74 -0.14 -12.45 6.07
C ILE A 74 -0.31 -13.12 7.43
N VAL A 75 -1.51 -13.65 7.71
CA VAL A 75 -1.89 -14.15 9.03
C VAL A 75 -1.03 -15.33 9.46
N TRP A 76 -0.85 -16.33 8.59
CA TRP A 76 -0.10 -17.55 8.91
C TRP A 76 1.41 -17.32 9.07
N MET A 77 1.93 -16.20 8.56
CA MET A 77 3.31 -15.75 8.79
C MET A 77 3.47 -14.97 10.12
N GLY A 78 2.40 -14.83 10.91
CA GLY A 78 2.44 -14.11 12.18
C GLY A 78 2.50 -12.59 12.08
N HIS A 79 2.42 -12.01 10.87
CA HIS A 79 2.56 -10.56 10.67
C HIS A 79 1.54 -9.75 11.49
N VAL A 80 0.28 -10.22 11.56
CA VAL A 80 -0.75 -9.52 12.34
C VAL A 80 -0.44 -9.54 13.84
N SER A 81 0.10 -10.65 14.36
CA SER A 81 0.51 -10.74 15.76
C SER A 81 1.69 -9.80 16.05
N GLN A 82 2.66 -9.73 15.14
CA GLN A 82 3.80 -8.80 15.24
C GLN A 82 3.34 -7.34 15.22
N MET A 83 2.38 -6.99 14.35
CA MET A 83 1.78 -5.65 14.34
C MET A 83 1.17 -5.30 15.70
N VAL A 84 0.40 -6.22 16.29
CA VAL A 84 -0.20 -6.02 17.62
C VAL A 84 0.86 -5.77 18.68
N SER A 85 1.95 -6.56 18.70
CA SER A 85 3.05 -6.40 19.66
C SER A 85 3.84 -5.11 19.47
N LEU A 86 3.88 -4.57 18.25
CA LEU A 86 4.47 -3.26 17.96
C LEU A 86 3.55 -2.10 18.37
N GLY A 87 2.34 -2.36 18.88
CA GLY A 87 1.39 -1.31 19.27
C GLY A 87 0.48 -0.83 18.13
N VAL A 88 0.43 -1.55 17.01
CA VAL A 88 -0.45 -1.20 15.89
C VAL A 88 -1.91 -1.44 16.27
N ARG A 89 -2.75 -0.42 16.09
CA ARG A 89 -4.22 -0.50 16.21
C ARG A 89 -4.96 0.04 15.00
N GLY A 90 -4.28 0.78 14.12
CA GLY A 90 -4.79 1.19 12.81
C GLY A 90 -4.03 0.52 11.66
N VAL A 91 -4.73 0.19 10.57
CA VAL A 91 -4.12 -0.24 9.31
C VAL A 91 -4.64 0.62 8.17
N VAL A 92 -3.73 1.18 7.38
CA VAL A 92 -4.07 1.81 6.09
C VAL A 92 -3.67 0.84 4.99
N ASN A 93 -4.67 0.30 4.31
CA ASN A 93 -4.50 -0.63 3.20
C ASN A 93 -4.76 0.10 1.87
N VAL A 94 -3.72 0.28 1.06
CA VAL A 94 -3.79 1.02 -0.21
C VAL A 94 -3.78 0.06 -1.42
N CYS A 95 -4.39 -1.13 -1.28
CA CYS A 95 -4.50 -2.14 -2.34
C CYS A 95 -5.94 -2.38 -2.75
N ASP A 96 -6.29 -2.28 -4.03
CA ASP A 96 -7.55 -2.87 -4.53
C ASP A 96 -7.45 -4.41 -4.55
N GLU A 97 -6.26 -4.95 -4.84
CA GLU A 97 -6.06 -6.37 -5.05
C GLU A 97 -6.05 -7.23 -3.78
N TYR A 98 -6.03 -6.60 -2.60
CA TYR A 98 -5.96 -7.27 -1.31
C TYR A 98 -6.80 -6.54 -0.28
N GLY A 99 -7.89 -7.16 0.19
CA GLY A 99 -8.80 -6.56 1.17
C GLY A 99 -8.31 -6.60 2.63
N GLY A 100 -7.24 -7.35 2.92
CA GLY A 100 -6.75 -7.56 4.29
C GLY A 100 -7.51 -8.63 5.08
N PRO A 101 -6.90 -9.19 6.14
CA PRO A 101 -7.53 -10.22 6.98
C PRO A 101 -8.48 -9.60 8.02
N ILE A 102 -9.60 -9.01 7.56
CA ILE A 102 -10.55 -8.24 8.37
C ILE A 102 -11.00 -8.97 9.64
N ALA A 103 -11.33 -10.27 9.53
CA ALA A 103 -11.76 -11.07 10.67
C ALA A 103 -10.67 -11.17 11.75
N THR A 104 -9.41 -11.34 11.35
CA THR A 104 -8.27 -11.38 12.27
C THR A 104 -8.00 -10.01 12.89
N TYR A 105 -8.09 -8.94 12.10
CA TYR A 105 -7.97 -7.57 12.62
C TYR A 105 -9.00 -7.26 13.68
N LYS A 106 -10.28 -7.56 13.42
CA LYS A 106 -11.36 -7.39 14.39
C LYS A 106 -11.10 -8.16 15.68
N LYS A 107 -10.67 -9.43 15.58
CA LYS A 107 -10.30 -10.26 16.75
C LYS A 107 -9.10 -9.72 17.54
N ARG A 108 -8.23 -8.93 16.92
CA ARG A 108 -7.00 -8.38 17.51
C ARG A 108 -7.12 -6.89 17.88
N GLY A 109 -8.31 -6.28 17.75
CA GLY A 109 -8.52 -4.86 18.05
C GLY A 109 -7.83 -3.91 17.06
N ILE A 110 -7.70 -4.33 15.80
CA ILE A 110 -7.16 -3.50 14.72
C ILE A 110 -8.33 -3.01 13.85
N ALA A 111 -8.40 -1.71 13.58
CA ALA A 111 -9.28 -1.16 12.55
C ALA A 111 -8.51 -0.95 11.25
N GLN A 112 -9.16 -1.19 10.11
CA GLN A 112 -8.58 -0.94 8.79
C GLN A 112 -9.33 0.18 8.08
N LEU A 113 -8.58 1.18 7.60
CA LEU A 113 -8.99 2.05 6.51
C LEU A 113 -8.55 1.42 5.19
N HIS A 114 -9.51 1.04 4.34
CA HIS A 114 -9.24 0.44 3.03
C HIS A 114 -9.44 1.49 1.93
N ILE A 115 -8.36 1.77 1.21
CA ILE A 115 -8.31 2.71 0.08
C ILE A 115 -7.94 1.91 -1.18
N PRO A 116 -8.93 1.38 -1.92
CA PRO A 116 -8.67 0.56 -3.09
C PRO A 116 -8.12 1.43 -4.24
N THR A 117 -6.84 1.24 -4.57
CA THR A 117 -6.18 1.90 -5.71
C THR A 117 -5.61 0.84 -6.66
N ASP A 118 -5.76 1.05 -7.97
CA ASP A 118 -5.49 0.10 -9.06
C ASP A 118 -4.03 0.12 -9.54
N HIS A 119 -3.08 -0.11 -8.62
CA HIS A 119 -1.62 0.05 -8.84
C HIS A 119 -1.13 1.46 -9.22
N LEU A 120 -2.05 2.38 -9.51
CA LEU A 120 -1.81 3.80 -9.67
C LEU A 120 -1.52 4.48 -8.33
N GLU A 121 -1.09 5.73 -8.40
CA GLU A 121 -0.80 6.56 -7.24
C GLU A 121 -2.11 6.94 -6.52
N PRO A 122 -2.13 7.00 -5.17
CA PRO A 122 -3.32 7.43 -4.45
C PRO A 122 -3.67 8.88 -4.82
N THR A 123 -4.96 9.21 -4.83
CA THR A 123 -5.42 10.58 -5.07
C THR A 123 -5.09 11.50 -3.88
N LEU A 124 -5.24 12.81 -4.03
CA LEU A 124 -5.08 13.75 -2.91
C LEU A 124 -6.05 13.42 -1.78
N ASP A 125 -7.33 13.17 -2.10
CA ASP A 125 -8.36 12.84 -1.10
C ASP A 125 -8.04 11.54 -0.36
N ASP A 126 -7.49 10.55 -1.05
CA ASP A 126 -7.02 9.30 -0.44
C ASP A 126 -5.90 9.54 0.57
N ILE A 127 -4.93 10.40 0.19
CA ILE A 127 -3.84 10.79 1.08
C ILE A 127 -4.41 11.52 2.30
N VAL A 128 -5.28 12.52 2.11
CA VAL A 128 -5.88 13.27 3.22
C VAL A 128 -6.59 12.33 4.20
N LYS A 129 -7.46 11.44 3.71
CA LYS A 129 -8.15 10.43 4.54
C LYS A 129 -7.17 9.53 5.31
N ALA A 130 -6.10 9.08 4.64
CA ALA A 130 -5.08 8.25 5.29
C ALA A 130 -4.34 9.02 6.39
N ILE A 131 -4.02 10.29 6.16
CA ILE A 131 -3.34 11.16 7.13
C ILE A 131 -4.22 11.42 8.34
N GLU A 132 -5.50 11.77 8.15
CA GLU A 132 -6.46 11.96 9.24
C GLU A 132 -6.60 10.71 10.11
N PHE A 133 -6.65 9.54 9.48
CA PHE A 133 -6.67 8.25 10.18
C PHE A 133 -5.39 8.01 10.98
N ILE A 134 -4.22 8.36 10.44
CA ILE A 134 -2.95 8.27 11.18
C ILE A 134 -2.94 9.24 12.38
N GLU A 135 -3.41 10.48 12.20
CA GLU A 135 -3.51 11.46 13.28
C GLU A 135 -4.43 11.01 14.42
N TYR A 136 -5.56 10.38 14.08
CA TYR A 136 -6.47 9.80 15.06
C TYR A 136 -5.75 8.78 15.95
N TYR A 137 -5.03 7.81 15.37
CA TYR A 137 -4.31 6.80 16.14
C TYR A 137 -3.10 7.36 16.89
N LYS A 138 -2.40 8.37 16.33
CA LYS A 138 -1.34 9.09 17.04
C LYS A 138 -1.85 9.70 18.34
N LYS A 139 -3.01 10.36 18.31
CA LYS A 139 -3.65 10.95 19.51
C LYS A 139 -4.03 9.91 20.57
N LEU A 140 -4.30 8.67 20.15
CA LEU A 140 -4.57 7.54 21.04
C LEU A 140 -3.30 6.87 21.57
N GLY A 141 -2.11 7.36 21.23
CA GLY A 141 -0.84 6.70 21.58
C GLY A 141 -0.64 5.35 20.90
N ALA A 142 -1.33 5.11 19.77
CA ALA A 142 -1.29 3.87 19.04
C ALA A 142 -0.64 4.05 17.66
N ARG A 143 -0.13 2.95 17.10
CA ARG A 143 0.58 2.97 15.82
C ARG A 143 -0.32 2.57 14.66
N VAL A 144 0.08 2.99 13.47
CA VAL A 144 -0.60 2.68 12.21
C VAL A 144 0.34 1.95 11.27
N TYR A 145 -0.11 0.80 10.77
CA TYR A 145 0.59 0.05 9.74
C TYR A 145 0.05 0.44 8.36
N VAL A 146 0.90 1.04 7.54
CA VAL A 146 0.56 1.54 6.20
C VAL A 146 1.17 0.59 5.17
N HIS A 147 0.35 0.00 4.30
CA HIS A 147 0.85 -0.96 3.32
C HIS A 147 0.17 -0.88 1.96
N CYS A 148 0.89 -1.38 0.97
CA CYS A 148 0.36 -1.78 -0.33
C CYS A 148 0.87 -3.20 -0.62
N LYS A 149 1.13 -3.58 -1.88
CA LYS A 149 1.69 -4.90 -2.21
C LYS A 149 3.08 -5.12 -1.57
N ALA A 150 4.03 -4.26 -1.90
CA ALA A 150 5.44 -4.38 -1.49
C ALA A 150 5.91 -3.28 -0.53
N GLY A 151 5.06 -2.31 -0.22
CA GLY A 151 5.40 -1.21 0.69
C GLY A 151 6.40 -0.21 0.11
N SER A 152 6.28 0.20 -1.15
CA SER A 152 7.25 1.11 -1.79
C SER A 152 6.72 2.19 -2.72
N GLY A 153 5.53 1.99 -3.30
CA GLY A 153 4.88 2.96 -4.19
C GLY A 153 3.76 3.68 -3.46
N ARG A 154 2.52 3.23 -3.67
CA ARG A 154 1.28 3.75 -3.08
C ARG A 154 1.36 4.07 -1.58
N SER A 155 1.65 3.06 -0.76
CA SER A 155 1.81 3.26 0.69
C SER A 155 3.05 4.07 1.06
N GLY A 156 4.07 4.06 0.20
CA GLY A 156 5.23 4.94 0.34
C GLY A 156 4.84 6.40 0.19
N ALA A 157 3.97 6.73 -0.76
CA ALA A 157 3.43 8.09 -0.95
C ALA A 157 2.65 8.58 0.28
N VAL A 158 1.83 7.71 0.88
CA VAL A 158 1.11 8.02 2.13
C VAL A 158 2.09 8.30 3.28
N ALA A 159 3.07 7.41 3.49
CA ALA A 159 4.09 7.61 4.52
C ALA A 159 4.96 8.87 4.27
N PHE A 160 5.22 9.18 3.00
CA PHE A 160 5.92 10.39 2.58
C PHE A 160 5.14 11.65 2.97
N CYS A 161 3.85 11.70 2.64
CA CYS A 161 2.97 12.82 3.01
C CYS A 161 2.81 12.95 4.52
N TRP A 162 2.79 11.83 5.24
CA TRP A 162 2.79 11.84 6.71
C TRP A 162 4.03 12.52 7.27
N LEU A 163 5.21 12.20 6.74
CA LEU A 163 6.45 12.84 7.17
C LEU A 163 6.48 14.32 6.84
N LEU A 164 6.01 14.73 5.65
CA LEU A 164 5.89 16.15 5.32
C LEU A 164 4.98 16.92 6.29
N LYS A 165 3.89 16.30 6.76
CA LYS A 165 2.97 16.94 7.71
C LYS A 165 3.51 16.95 9.15
N SER A 166 4.14 15.85 9.55
CA SER A 166 4.58 15.64 10.95
C SER A 166 5.96 16.22 11.26
N THR A 167 6.68 16.65 10.22
CA THR A 167 8.00 17.28 10.33
C THR A 167 8.01 18.58 9.52
N ASN A 168 9.08 19.36 9.62
CA ASN A 168 9.31 20.55 8.79
C ASN A 168 10.37 20.29 7.71
N MET A 169 10.46 19.04 7.25
CA MET A 169 11.44 18.59 6.25
C MET A 169 11.01 18.99 4.83
N SER A 170 11.99 19.23 3.95
CA SER A 170 11.73 19.43 2.53
C SER A 170 11.33 18.12 1.83
N LEU A 171 10.83 18.22 0.60
CA LEU A 171 10.54 17.05 -0.23
C LEU A 171 11.77 16.16 -0.42
N GLU A 172 12.93 16.78 -0.63
CA GLU A 172 14.21 16.12 -0.83
C GLU A 172 14.66 15.38 0.45
N ASP A 173 14.57 16.04 1.61
CA ASP A 173 14.95 15.45 2.90
C ASP A 173 14.08 14.23 3.23
N VAL A 174 12.76 14.32 3.02
CA VAL A 174 11.85 13.19 3.24
C VAL A 174 12.18 12.04 2.29
N GLN A 175 12.47 12.34 1.01
CA GLN A 175 12.86 11.32 0.03
C GLN A 175 14.16 10.62 0.43
N GLU A 176 15.16 11.36 0.88
CA GLU A 176 16.44 10.82 1.33
C GLU A 176 16.26 9.94 2.58
N MET A 177 15.57 10.46 3.60
CA MET A 177 15.32 9.74 4.84
C MET A 177 14.55 8.43 4.60
N MET A 178 13.50 8.46 3.78
CA MET A 178 12.76 7.24 3.45
C MET A 178 13.61 6.24 2.67
N CYS A 179 14.43 6.69 1.72
CA CYS A 179 15.35 5.84 0.96
C CYS A 179 16.41 5.19 1.85
N ALA A 180 16.89 5.91 2.87
CA ALA A 180 17.85 5.40 3.85
C ALA A 180 17.23 4.29 4.72
N LYS A 181 15.96 4.42 5.12
CA LYS A 181 15.27 3.43 5.96
C LYS A 181 14.74 2.23 5.16
N ARG A 182 14.26 2.44 3.93
CA ARG A 182 13.59 1.41 3.12
C ARG A 182 13.75 1.67 1.63
N ARG A 183 13.88 0.60 0.84
CA ARG A 183 13.80 0.66 -0.63
C ARG A 183 12.39 1.04 -1.12
N VAL A 184 12.11 2.34 -1.14
CA VAL A 184 10.91 2.99 -1.70
C VAL A 184 11.17 3.47 -3.14
N ARG A 185 10.15 3.99 -3.83
CA ARG A 185 10.36 4.65 -5.13
C ARG A 185 11.25 5.89 -4.93
N ARG A 186 12.25 6.07 -5.81
CA ARG A 186 13.24 7.16 -5.71
C ARG A 186 12.69 8.55 -6.07
N LYS A 187 11.47 8.63 -6.58
CA LYS A 187 10.84 9.84 -7.11
C LYS A 187 9.42 10.03 -6.53
N LEU A 188 9.22 9.68 -5.25
CA LEU A 188 7.93 9.91 -4.57
C LEU A 188 7.58 11.41 -4.55
N PHE A 189 8.58 12.28 -4.37
CA PHE A 189 8.42 13.73 -4.43
C PHE A 189 7.93 14.27 -5.79
N LYS A 190 7.97 13.47 -6.88
CA LYS A 190 7.47 13.87 -8.20
C LYS A 190 6.04 13.42 -8.47
N GLN A 191 5.43 12.66 -7.56
CA GLN A 191 4.06 12.18 -7.73
C GLN A 191 3.10 13.36 -7.62
N ALA A 192 2.12 13.42 -8.53
CA ALA A 192 1.21 14.56 -8.61
C ALA A 192 0.43 14.76 -7.31
N SER A 193 -0.01 13.66 -6.67
CA SER A 193 -0.75 13.72 -5.41
C SER A 193 0.12 14.11 -4.21
N VAL A 194 1.40 13.73 -4.19
CA VAL A 194 2.37 14.17 -3.16
C VAL A 194 2.64 15.66 -3.27
N LEU A 195 2.87 16.16 -4.49
CA LEU A 195 3.05 17.60 -4.75
C LEU A 195 1.79 18.39 -4.39
N ALA A 196 0.61 17.88 -4.78
CA ALA A 196 -0.66 18.51 -4.43
C ALA A 196 -0.83 18.61 -2.90
N PHE A 197 -0.52 17.54 -2.16
CA PHE A 197 -0.57 17.55 -0.70
C PHE A 197 0.47 18.49 -0.08
N TYR A 198 1.70 18.51 -0.59
CA TYR A 198 2.72 19.45 -0.10
C TYR A 198 2.31 20.91 -0.30
N ASN A 199 1.64 21.22 -1.41
CA ASN A 199 1.13 22.56 -1.67
C ASN A 199 0.02 22.97 -0.68
N THR A 200 -0.84 22.04 -0.23
CA THR A 200 -1.86 22.36 0.78
C THR A 200 -1.26 22.68 2.15
N LEU A 201 -0.07 22.17 2.46
CA LEU A 201 0.65 22.49 3.71
C LEU A 201 1.28 23.89 3.66
N ASN A 202 1.84 24.29 2.52
CA ASN A 202 2.56 25.57 2.37
C ASN A 202 1.68 26.74 1.96
N HIS A 203 0.58 26.45 1.29
CA HIS A 203 -0.44 27.43 0.90
C HIS A 203 -1.79 26.90 1.40
N PRO A 204 -2.11 27.10 2.70
CA PRO A 204 -3.45 26.83 3.20
C PRO A 204 -4.39 27.79 2.48
N THR A 205 -4.89 27.36 1.33
CA THR A 205 -5.92 28.11 0.61
C THR A 205 -7.10 28.16 1.56
N THR A 206 -7.53 29.37 1.89
CA THR A 206 -8.73 29.67 2.67
C THR A 206 -9.90 28.88 2.08
N MET A 207 -10.13 27.67 2.58
CA MET A 207 -11.36 26.93 2.30
C MET A 207 -12.44 27.64 3.11
N ALA A 208 -12.93 28.73 2.52
CA ALA A 208 -14.12 29.44 2.96
C ALA A 208 -15.24 28.41 3.16
N SER A 209 -15.80 28.38 4.37
CA SER A 209 -17.09 27.74 4.60
C SER A 209 -18.15 28.51 3.80
N PRO A 210 -18.96 27.87 2.98
CA PRO A 210 -20.28 28.38 2.66
C PRO A 210 -21.24 27.77 3.68
N VAL A 211 -21.43 28.45 4.80
CA VAL A 211 -22.71 28.35 5.53
C VAL A 211 -23.20 29.77 5.68
N GLU A 212 -23.80 30.26 4.59
CA GLU A 212 -24.73 31.38 4.67
C GLU A 212 -25.94 30.95 5.50
N SER A 213 -26.24 31.82 6.45
CA SER A 213 -27.50 31.94 7.16
C SER A 213 -28.71 31.94 6.23
N VAL A 214 -29.63 31.01 6.45
CA VAL A 214 -31.09 31.25 6.45
C VAL A 214 -31.71 30.43 7.57
#